data_AF-A0A136KVN5-F1
#
_entry.id   AF-A0A136KVN5-F1
#
_cell.length_a   1.000
_cell.length_b   1.000
_cell.length_c   1.000
_cell.angle_alpha   90.00
_cell.angle_beta   90.00
_cell.angle_gamma   90.00
#
_symmetry.space_group_name_H-M   'P 1'
#
loop_
_entity.id
_entity.type
_entity.pdbx_description
1 polymer ?
#
loop_
_entity_poly.entity_id
_entity_poly.type
_entity_poly.pdbx_seq_one_letter_code
_entity_poly.pdbx_strand_id
1 'polypeptide(L)'
;MPAGEEHKNLETVNYLWKSFLENGLDRKSTVIALGGGVIGDMTGFAASTYMRGIDWIAVPTTLLSMVDASLGGKTGFDLPEGKNLIGAFHPPKLVLADVNFLKTLPERELISGMAEVVKHGIISDPELFELCKNGLSWVKDNLEAIVKRAMAVKIKVIEQDPYEKNMRATLNLGHTVGHAVELVSKFDLRHGEAIAIGMAVEAKYSAKVGLASQSIVEAIESTLKKLNLPVEIPNEMSHAEIIKAMRVDKKKNAKSIRFALPVEIGKVELIDVDDLEDVL
;
A
#
# COMPACT_ATOMS: atom_id res chain seq x y z
N MET A 1 2.09 22.09 3.26
CA MET A 1 2.14 21.44 4.59
C MET A 1 3.51 20.79 4.78
N PRO A 2 3.96 20.53 6.03
CA PRO A 2 5.20 19.80 6.28
C PRO A 2 5.12 18.36 5.73
N ALA A 3 6.28 17.76 5.46
CA ALA A 3 6.38 16.38 4.97
C ALA A 3 6.49 15.38 6.12
N GLY A 4 5.93 14.18 5.96
CA GLY A 4 6.02 13.08 6.93
C GLY A 4 4.66 12.58 7.42
N GLU A 5 4.59 11.31 7.83
CA GLU A 5 3.38 10.67 8.34
C GLU A 5 2.93 11.31 9.67
N GLU A 6 3.85 11.85 10.46
CA GLU A 6 3.57 12.57 11.71
C GLU A 6 2.68 13.80 11.53
N HIS A 7 2.61 14.32 10.30
CA HIS A 7 1.76 15.44 9.92
C HIS A 7 0.41 15.01 9.34
N LYS A 8 0.17 13.71 9.19
CA LYS A 8 -1.08 13.13 8.71
C LYS A 8 -2.12 13.10 9.81
N ASN A 9 -2.53 14.28 10.29
CA ASN A 9 -3.37 14.44 11.48
C ASN A 9 -4.45 15.53 11.28
N LEU A 10 -5.33 15.67 12.27
CA LEU A 10 -6.45 16.61 12.22
C LEU A 10 -5.99 18.08 12.20
N GLU A 11 -4.88 18.41 12.87
CA GLU A 11 -4.33 19.76 12.91
C GLU A 11 -3.97 20.23 11.51
N THR A 12 -3.34 19.36 10.73
CA THR A 12 -2.97 19.63 9.35
C THR A 12 -4.21 19.74 8.45
N VAL A 13 -5.22 18.89 8.64
CA VAL A 13 -6.50 19.01 7.92
C VAL A 13 -7.19 20.34 8.22
N ASN A 14 -7.22 20.76 9.50
CA ASN A 14 -7.76 22.06 9.90
C ASN A 14 -7.01 23.23 9.27
N TYR A 15 -5.68 23.14 9.17
CA TYR A 15 -4.87 24.11 8.44
C TYR A 15 -5.25 24.19 6.96
N LEU A 16 -5.49 23.05 6.29
CA LEU A 16 -5.95 23.04 4.90
C LEU A 16 -7.31 23.73 4.74
N TRP A 17 -8.30 23.43 5.58
CA TRP A 17 -9.61 24.09 5.51
C TRP A 17 -9.54 25.61 5.71
N LYS A 18 -8.71 26.08 6.66
CA LYS A 18 -8.47 27.52 6.85
C LYS A 18 -7.85 28.15 5.62
N SER A 19 -6.83 27.49 5.06
CA SER A 19 -6.18 27.95 3.82
C SER A 19 -7.16 28.02 2.65
N PHE A 20 -8.09 27.07 2.54
CA PHE A 20 -9.14 27.09 1.51
C PHE A 20 -10.06 28.32 1.66
N LEU A 21 -10.50 28.62 2.88
CA LEU A 21 -11.32 29.80 3.18
C LEU A 21 -10.58 31.11 2.91
N GLU A 22 -9.34 31.22 3.38
CA GLU A 22 -8.50 32.42 3.23
C GLU A 22 -8.21 32.75 1.76
N ASN A 23 -8.12 31.72 0.91
CA ASN A 23 -7.91 31.86 -0.53
C ASN A 23 -9.21 31.92 -1.34
N GLY A 24 -10.37 31.99 -0.67
CA GLY A 24 -11.67 32.18 -1.34
C GLY A 24 -12.16 30.97 -2.15
N LEU A 25 -11.73 29.75 -1.81
CA LEU A 25 -12.24 28.55 -2.46
C LEU A 25 -13.74 28.38 -2.17
N ASP A 26 -14.49 28.08 -3.21
CA ASP A 26 -15.93 27.84 -3.20
C ASP A 26 -16.27 26.40 -3.63
N ARG A 27 -17.57 26.10 -3.78
CA ARG A 27 -18.05 24.77 -4.17
C ARG A 27 -17.65 24.32 -5.58
N LYS A 28 -17.19 25.23 -6.44
CA LYS A 28 -16.76 24.94 -7.81
C LYS A 28 -15.24 24.88 -7.95
N SER A 29 -14.53 25.17 -6.85
CA SER A 29 -13.08 25.13 -6.83
C SER A 29 -12.55 23.71 -6.93
N THR A 30 -11.31 23.58 -7.40
CA THR A 30 -10.60 22.30 -7.49
C THR A 30 -9.26 22.41 -6.77
N VAL A 31 -8.95 21.46 -5.91
CA VAL A 31 -7.67 21.39 -5.19
C VAL A 31 -6.76 20.36 -5.86
N ILE A 32 -5.47 20.68 -6.00
CA ILE A 32 -4.49 19.78 -6.59
C ILE A 32 -3.58 19.24 -5.48
N ALA A 33 -3.57 17.93 -5.30
CA ALA A 33 -2.70 17.23 -4.36
C ALA A 33 -1.40 16.83 -5.08
N LEU A 34 -0.34 17.64 -4.96
CA LEU A 34 0.99 17.35 -5.51
C LEU A 34 1.89 16.77 -4.42
N GLY A 35 2.12 15.45 -4.46
CA GLY A 35 2.96 14.78 -3.45
C GLY A 35 2.77 13.27 -3.38
N GLY A 36 3.30 12.66 -2.31
CA GLY A 36 3.09 11.24 -2.00
C GLY A 36 1.71 10.95 -1.38
N GLY A 37 1.54 9.73 -0.86
CA GLY A 37 0.27 9.26 -0.29
C GLY A 37 -0.26 10.14 0.84
N VAL A 38 0.61 10.61 1.74
CA VAL A 38 0.29 11.55 2.83
C VAL A 38 -0.42 12.81 2.33
N ILE A 39 0.12 13.44 1.26
CA ILE A 39 -0.46 14.64 0.66
C ILE A 39 -1.81 14.31 0.00
N GLY A 40 -1.88 13.18 -0.71
CA GLY A 40 -3.11 12.70 -1.35
C GLY A 40 -4.23 12.47 -0.35
N ASP A 41 -3.99 11.70 0.71
CA ASP A 41 -4.97 11.33 1.72
C ASP A 41 -5.53 12.56 2.43
N MET A 42 -4.67 13.46 2.90
CA MET A 42 -5.10 14.67 3.62
C MET A 42 -5.82 15.65 2.70
N THR A 43 -5.31 15.88 1.49
CA THR A 43 -5.92 16.81 0.54
C THR A 43 -7.28 16.29 0.08
N GLY A 44 -7.36 15.00 -0.25
CA GLY A 44 -8.61 14.36 -0.62
C GLY A 44 -9.63 14.38 0.51
N PHE A 45 -9.21 14.16 1.76
CA PHE A 45 -10.11 14.21 2.91
C PHE A 45 -10.59 15.63 3.18
N ALA A 46 -9.68 16.62 3.15
CA ALA A 46 -10.03 18.02 3.29
C ALA A 46 -11.02 18.45 2.20
N ALA A 47 -10.80 18.05 0.94
CA ALA A 47 -11.72 18.30 -0.18
C ALA A 47 -13.07 17.60 -0.02
N SER A 48 -13.11 16.39 0.55
CA SER A 48 -14.36 15.63 0.76
C SER A 48 -15.32 16.29 1.76
N THR A 49 -14.76 17.04 2.72
CA THR A 49 -15.49 17.62 3.85
C THR A 49 -15.70 19.12 3.69
N TYR A 50 -14.80 19.82 2.98
CA TYR A 50 -14.92 21.24 2.71
C TYR A 50 -16.18 21.54 1.90
N MET A 51 -17.04 22.41 2.42
CA MET A 51 -18.36 22.72 1.84
C MET A 51 -19.21 21.48 1.47
N ARG A 52 -19.01 20.35 2.16
CA ARG A 52 -19.62 19.03 1.90
C ARG A 52 -19.15 18.36 0.59
N GLY A 53 -17.96 18.69 0.13
CA GLY A 53 -17.33 18.09 -1.03
C GLY A 53 -17.04 19.13 -2.11
N ILE A 54 -15.77 19.22 -2.48
CA ILE A 54 -15.31 19.90 -3.68
C ILE A 54 -14.43 18.96 -4.51
N ASP A 55 -14.16 19.35 -5.75
CA ASP A 55 -13.35 18.58 -6.66
C ASP A 55 -11.87 18.62 -6.26
N TRP A 56 -11.16 17.53 -6.55
CA TRP A 56 -9.72 17.47 -6.38
C TRP A 56 -9.04 16.59 -7.44
N ILE A 57 -7.76 16.82 -7.64
CA ILE A 57 -6.89 16.10 -8.59
C ILE A 57 -5.69 15.58 -7.81
N ALA A 58 -5.31 14.33 -8.07
CA ALA A 58 -4.09 13.74 -7.52
C ALA A 58 -2.95 13.84 -8.55
N VAL A 59 -1.80 14.36 -8.12
CA VAL A 59 -0.54 14.37 -8.87
C VAL A 59 0.50 13.62 -8.03
N PRO A 60 0.48 12.28 -8.04
CA PRO A 60 1.37 11.46 -7.23
C PRO A 60 2.84 11.64 -7.63
N THR A 61 3.72 11.87 -6.65
CA THR A 61 5.16 12.07 -6.88
C THR A 61 6.05 10.94 -6.35
N THR A 62 5.46 9.94 -5.69
CA THR A 62 6.17 8.73 -5.25
C THR A 62 5.65 7.51 -6.00
N LEU A 63 6.48 6.48 -6.17
CA LEU A 63 6.04 5.26 -6.85
C LEU A 63 4.84 4.62 -6.13
N LEU A 64 4.90 4.52 -4.80
CA LEU A 64 3.80 4.03 -3.97
C LEU A 64 2.49 4.79 -4.22
N SER A 65 2.55 6.12 -4.29
CA SER A 65 1.34 6.92 -4.55
C SER A 65 0.83 6.78 -5.98
N MET A 66 1.70 6.60 -6.97
CA MET A 66 1.30 6.37 -8.36
C MET A 66 0.55 5.05 -8.52
N VAL A 67 1.07 3.97 -7.95
CA VAL A 67 0.54 2.62 -8.20
C VAL A 67 -0.55 2.20 -7.22
N ASP A 68 -0.66 2.86 -6.06
CA ASP A 68 -1.60 2.45 -5.01
C ASP A 68 -2.37 3.63 -4.39
N ALA A 69 -1.70 4.51 -3.62
CA ALA A 69 -2.40 5.42 -2.70
C ALA A 69 -3.26 6.50 -3.40
N SER A 70 -2.89 6.97 -4.58
CA SER A 70 -3.69 7.97 -5.32
C SER A 70 -4.93 7.38 -5.99
N LEU A 71 -5.10 6.06 -5.97
CA LEU A 71 -6.16 5.33 -6.66
C LEU A 71 -7.27 4.91 -5.69
N GLY A 72 -8.52 5.06 -6.13
CA GLY A 72 -9.70 4.54 -5.43
C GLY A 72 -10.32 5.46 -4.39
N GLY A 73 -9.72 6.64 -4.15
CA GLY A 73 -10.36 7.69 -3.35
C GLY A 73 -10.45 7.39 -1.86
N LYS A 74 -9.63 6.48 -1.33
CA LYS A 74 -9.45 6.40 0.12
C LYS A 74 -8.70 7.64 0.56
N THR A 75 -9.30 8.39 1.46
CA THR A 75 -8.71 9.62 1.97
C THR A 75 -8.89 9.65 3.48
N GLY A 76 -7.98 10.27 4.21
CA GLY A 76 -8.08 10.29 5.66
C GLY A 76 -6.84 10.82 6.34
N PHE A 77 -6.85 10.65 7.66
CA PHE A 77 -5.74 11.00 8.53
C PHE A 77 -5.67 10.04 9.71
N ASP A 78 -4.55 10.11 10.43
CA ASP A 78 -4.23 9.23 11.54
C ASP A 78 -4.68 9.82 12.87
N LEU A 79 -5.02 8.93 13.81
CA LEU A 79 -5.19 9.27 15.21
C LEU A 79 -4.02 8.68 16.03
N PRO A 80 -3.77 9.17 17.25
CA PRO A 80 -2.81 8.53 18.16
C PRO A 80 -3.06 7.03 18.35
N GLU A 81 -4.31 6.59 18.23
CA GLU A 81 -4.75 5.20 18.35
C GLU A 81 -4.48 4.35 17.10
N GLY A 82 -4.23 4.94 15.93
CA GLY A 82 -3.95 4.19 14.71
C GLY A 82 -4.05 4.98 13.41
N LYS A 83 -3.46 4.40 12.36
CA LYS A 83 -3.42 4.96 11.00
C LYS A 83 -4.79 4.89 10.32
N ASN A 84 -5.12 5.89 9.50
CA ASN A 84 -6.27 5.93 8.60
C ASN A 84 -7.63 5.61 9.24
N LEU A 85 -7.79 5.78 10.56
CA LEU A 85 -9.02 5.46 11.27
C LEU A 85 -10.17 6.42 10.93
N ILE A 86 -9.84 7.66 10.55
CA ILE A 86 -10.80 8.68 10.16
C ILE A 86 -10.57 9.04 8.70
N GLY A 87 -11.61 8.93 7.89
CA GLY A 87 -11.50 9.12 6.47
C GLY A 87 -12.82 9.16 5.72
N ALA A 88 -12.71 9.29 4.40
CA ALA A 88 -13.82 9.27 3.46
C ALA A 88 -13.42 8.57 2.16
N PHE A 89 -14.39 7.92 1.50
CA PHE A 89 -14.28 7.52 0.11
C PHE A 89 -14.65 8.71 -0.78
N HIS A 90 -13.65 9.43 -1.29
CA HIS A 90 -13.78 10.61 -2.15
C HIS A 90 -12.81 10.53 -3.33
N PRO A 91 -13.19 9.88 -4.45
CA PRO A 91 -12.30 9.69 -5.58
C PRO A 91 -11.93 11.01 -6.26
N PRO A 92 -10.65 11.17 -6.70
CA PRO A 92 -10.23 12.36 -7.43
C PRO A 92 -10.89 12.41 -8.81
N LYS A 93 -11.01 13.61 -9.39
CA LYS A 93 -11.49 13.79 -10.77
C LYS A 93 -10.47 13.34 -11.82
N LEU A 94 -9.19 13.38 -11.45
CA LEU A 94 -8.07 13.00 -12.30
C LEU A 94 -6.90 12.52 -11.44
N VAL A 95 -6.18 11.51 -11.92
CA VAL A 95 -4.88 11.09 -11.40
C VAL A 95 -3.84 11.29 -12.51
N LEU A 96 -2.87 12.17 -12.28
CA LEU A 96 -1.81 12.50 -13.24
C LEU A 96 -0.48 11.93 -12.74
N ALA A 97 -0.14 10.72 -13.18
CA ALA A 97 1.10 10.04 -12.82
C ALA A 97 2.20 10.34 -13.85
N ASP A 98 3.05 11.32 -13.57
CA ASP A 98 4.24 11.61 -14.37
C ASP A 98 5.48 10.93 -13.75
N VAL A 99 6.00 9.90 -14.42
CA VAL A 99 7.16 9.12 -13.95
C VAL A 99 8.44 9.96 -13.84
N ASN A 100 8.49 11.17 -14.42
CA ASN A 100 9.64 12.06 -14.25
C ASN A 100 9.85 12.50 -12.80
N PHE A 101 8.79 12.54 -11.97
CA PHE A 101 8.94 12.82 -10.54
C PHE A 101 9.78 11.76 -9.81
N LEU A 102 9.83 10.53 -10.32
CA LEU A 102 10.60 9.43 -9.73
C LEU A 102 12.11 9.64 -9.87
N LYS A 103 12.58 10.48 -10.80
CA LYS A 103 14.01 10.79 -10.98
C LYS A 103 14.63 11.52 -9.79
N THR A 104 13.82 12.27 -9.05
CA THR A 104 14.24 13.01 -7.86
C THR A 104 13.86 12.32 -6.55
N LEU A 105 13.16 11.19 -6.64
CA LEU A 105 12.70 10.45 -5.46
C LEU A 105 13.91 9.74 -4.80
N PRO A 106 14.05 9.81 -3.46
CA PRO A 106 15.07 9.02 -2.77
C PRO A 106 14.95 7.54 -3.11
N GLU A 107 16.08 6.88 -3.36
CA GLU A 107 16.08 5.49 -3.83
C GLU A 107 15.34 4.53 -2.90
N ARG A 108 15.46 4.72 -1.57
CA ARG A 108 14.73 3.92 -0.57
C ARG A 108 13.21 4.02 -0.73
N GLU A 109 12.68 5.18 -1.11
CA GLU A 109 11.24 5.37 -1.36
C GLU A 109 10.80 4.74 -2.68
N LEU A 110 11.67 4.73 -3.70
CA LEU A 110 11.42 3.98 -4.93
C LEU A 110 11.38 2.47 -4.64
N ILE A 111 12.38 1.94 -3.91
CA ILE A 111 12.45 0.53 -3.50
C ILE A 111 11.21 0.16 -2.68
N SER A 112 10.84 0.97 -1.68
CA SER A 112 9.60 0.78 -0.91
C SER A 112 8.36 0.68 -1.83
N GLY A 113 8.20 1.58 -2.80
CA GLY A 113 7.10 1.53 -3.75
C GLY A 113 7.06 0.27 -4.63
N MET A 114 8.21 -0.37 -4.88
CA MET A 114 8.26 -1.61 -5.67
C MET A 114 7.59 -2.79 -4.99
N ALA A 115 7.43 -2.79 -3.67
CA ALA A 115 6.73 -3.86 -2.98
C ALA A 115 5.27 -3.99 -3.46
N GLU A 116 4.57 -2.87 -3.62
CA GLU A 116 3.19 -2.86 -4.14
C GLU A 116 3.13 -3.24 -5.63
N VAL A 117 4.15 -2.87 -6.40
CA VAL A 117 4.28 -3.29 -7.81
C VAL A 117 4.41 -4.80 -7.91
N VAL A 118 5.29 -5.41 -7.12
CA VAL A 118 5.47 -6.87 -7.08
C VAL A 118 4.18 -7.55 -6.60
N LYS A 119 3.55 -7.00 -5.56
CA LYS A 119 2.26 -7.49 -5.05
C LYS A 119 1.20 -7.54 -6.15
N HIS A 120 1.04 -6.48 -6.94
CA HIS A 120 0.12 -6.46 -8.08
C HIS A 120 0.43 -7.56 -9.11
N GLY A 121 1.71 -7.81 -9.36
CA GLY A 121 2.13 -8.90 -10.23
C GLY A 121 1.73 -10.28 -9.69
N ILE A 122 1.95 -10.53 -8.40
CA ILE A 122 1.56 -11.80 -7.75
C ILE A 122 0.04 -11.99 -7.74
N ILE A 123 -0.74 -10.91 -7.54
CA ILE A 123 -2.20 -11.00 -7.42
C ILE A 123 -2.89 -11.18 -8.78
N SER A 124 -2.44 -10.47 -9.82
CA SER A 124 -3.28 -10.30 -11.03
C SER A 124 -2.54 -10.12 -12.36
N ASP A 125 -1.24 -9.82 -12.36
CA ASP A 125 -0.49 -9.54 -13.61
C ASP A 125 0.86 -10.29 -13.64
N PRO A 126 0.88 -11.55 -14.12
CA PRO A 126 2.11 -12.32 -14.25
C PRO A 126 3.17 -11.67 -15.14
N GLU A 127 2.75 -10.90 -16.14
CA GLU A 127 3.70 -10.19 -17.01
C GLU A 127 4.40 -9.07 -16.24
N LEU A 128 3.69 -8.32 -15.40
CA LEU A 128 4.30 -7.33 -14.49
C LEU A 128 5.31 -7.99 -13.53
N PHE A 129 4.98 -9.16 -12.99
CA PHE A 129 5.91 -9.92 -12.15
C PHE A 129 7.17 -10.32 -12.93
N GLU A 130 7.03 -10.79 -14.17
CA GLU A 130 8.18 -11.11 -15.03
C GLU A 130 9.05 -9.89 -15.34
N LEU A 131 8.46 -8.70 -15.53
CA LEU A 131 9.23 -7.46 -15.68
C LEU A 131 10.05 -7.16 -14.41
N CYS A 132 9.48 -7.37 -13.22
CA CYS A 132 10.16 -7.15 -11.95
C CYS A 132 11.39 -8.06 -11.75
N LYS A 133 11.39 -9.27 -12.32
CA LYS A 133 12.51 -10.24 -12.23
C LYS A 133 13.81 -9.76 -12.89
N ASN A 134 13.75 -8.72 -13.71
CA ASN A 134 14.94 -8.07 -14.29
C ASN A 134 15.73 -7.22 -13.29
N GLY A 135 15.16 -6.95 -12.10
CA GLY A 135 15.83 -6.27 -11.01
C GLY A 135 15.82 -4.74 -11.09
N LEU A 136 16.34 -4.09 -10.04
CA LEU A 136 16.13 -2.66 -9.80
C LEU A 136 16.67 -1.77 -10.92
N SER A 137 17.85 -2.08 -11.47
CA SER A 137 18.46 -1.27 -12.54
C SER A 137 17.58 -1.26 -13.79
N TRP A 138 17.11 -2.43 -14.22
CA TRP A 138 16.24 -2.54 -15.40
C TRP A 138 14.90 -1.83 -15.16
N VAL A 139 14.32 -2.00 -13.96
CA VAL A 139 13.07 -1.34 -13.58
C VAL A 139 13.17 0.18 -13.66
N LYS A 140 14.28 0.76 -13.17
CA LYS A 140 14.53 2.22 -13.24
C LYS A 140 14.53 2.75 -14.67
N ASP A 141 15.05 1.97 -15.61
CA ASP A 141 15.08 2.33 -17.04
C ASP A 141 13.71 2.15 -17.72
N ASN A 142 12.76 1.47 -17.08
CA ASN A 142 11.46 1.07 -17.65
C ASN A 142 10.25 1.47 -16.78
N LEU A 143 10.39 2.54 -15.96
CA LEU A 143 9.38 2.95 -14.98
C LEU A 143 8.01 3.22 -15.59
N GLU A 144 7.93 3.79 -16.79
CA GLU A 144 6.64 4.07 -17.45
C GLU A 144 5.82 2.80 -17.68
N ALA A 145 6.45 1.73 -18.19
CA ALA A 145 5.80 0.45 -18.42
C ALA A 145 5.38 -0.21 -17.09
N ILE A 146 6.24 -0.14 -16.08
CA ILE A 146 5.99 -0.68 -14.74
C ILE A 146 4.80 0.02 -14.08
N VAL A 147 4.82 1.36 -14.03
CA VAL A 147 3.75 2.16 -13.42
C VAL A 147 2.44 1.92 -14.13
N LYS A 148 2.41 1.94 -15.47
CA LYS A 148 1.21 1.72 -16.26
C LYS A 148 0.52 0.39 -15.95
N ARG A 149 1.29 -0.70 -15.89
CA ARG A 149 0.76 -2.05 -15.56
C ARG A 149 0.30 -2.13 -14.12
N ALA A 150 1.10 -1.66 -13.17
CA ALA A 150 0.76 -1.67 -11.76
C ALA A 150 -0.53 -0.88 -11.47
N MET A 151 -0.68 0.30 -12.08
CA MET A 151 -1.91 1.09 -12.00
C MET A 151 -3.11 0.34 -12.59
N ALA A 152 -2.95 -0.32 -13.73
CA ALA A 152 -4.03 -1.07 -14.37
C ALA A 152 -4.59 -2.19 -13.47
N VAL A 153 -3.73 -2.88 -12.71
CA VAL A 153 -4.16 -3.87 -11.72
C VAL A 153 -5.05 -3.24 -10.65
N LYS A 154 -4.59 -2.13 -10.05
CA LYS A 154 -5.34 -1.45 -8.98
C LYS A 154 -6.67 -0.87 -9.49
N ILE A 155 -6.67 -0.25 -10.67
CA ILE A 155 -7.86 0.29 -11.32
C ILE A 155 -8.90 -0.81 -11.54
N LYS A 156 -8.50 -1.96 -12.10
CA LYS A 156 -9.39 -3.11 -12.31
C LYS A 156 -10.04 -3.58 -11.00
N VAL A 157 -9.28 -3.62 -9.89
CA VAL A 157 -9.83 -3.99 -8.58
C VAL A 157 -10.82 -2.94 -8.06
N ILE A 158 -10.52 -1.65 -8.23
CA ILE A 158 -11.42 -0.55 -7.82
C ILE A 158 -12.73 -0.56 -8.62
N GLU A 159 -12.66 -0.79 -9.94
CA GLU A 159 -13.84 -0.87 -10.79
C GLU A 159 -14.79 -2.02 -10.39
N GLN A 160 -14.22 -3.11 -9.88
CA GLN A 160 -14.99 -4.27 -9.40
C GLN A 160 -15.53 -4.08 -7.98
N ASP A 161 -14.78 -3.43 -7.10
CA ASP A 161 -15.12 -3.28 -5.68
C ASP A 161 -14.69 -1.91 -5.11
N PRO A 162 -15.40 -0.82 -5.49
CA PRO A 162 -14.97 0.55 -5.18
C PRO A 162 -15.02 0.87 -3.67
N TYR A 163 -15.81 0.12 -2.89
CA TYR A 163 -16.01 0.33 -1.45
C TYR A 163 -15.50 -0.84 -0.59
N GLU A 164 -14.67 -1.71 -1.14
CA GLU A 164 -13.97 -2.80 -0.43
C GLU A 164 -14.85 -3.83 0.29
N LYS A 165 -15.98 -4.20 -0.31
CA LYS A 165 -16.90 -5.14 0.34
C LYS A 165 -16.49 -6.60 0.16
N ASN A 166 -15.69 -6.93 -0.86
CA ASN A 166 -15.40 -8.32 -1.24
C ASN A 166 -13.96 -8.51 -1.78
N MET A 167 -13.76 -8.29 -3.09
CA MET A 167 -12.56 -8.69 -3.85
C MET A 167 -11.27 -8.05 -3.34
N ARG A 168 -11.37 -6.87 -2.73
CA ARG A 168 -10.20 -6.09 -2.30
C ARG A 168 -9.38 -6.74 -1.19
N ALA A 169 -9.92 -7.76 -0.51
CA ALA A 169 -9.16 -8.58 0.44
C ALA A 169 -7.91 -9.22 -0.19
N THR A 170 -7.93 -9.48 -1.51
CA THR A 170 -6.77 -9.99 -2.25
C THR A 170 -5.60 -9.01 -2.28
N LEU A 171 -5.85 -7.69 -2.21
CA LEU A 171 -4.80 -6.68 -2.12
C LEU A 171 -4.06 -6.68 -0.78
N ASN A 172 -4.52 -7.47 0.20
CA ASN A 172 -3.88 -7.61 1.49
C ASN A 172 -2.78 -8.69 1.50
N LEU A 173 -2.39 -9.24 0.34
CA LEU A 173 -1.19 -10.08 0.25
C LEU A 173 0.01 -9.35 0.86
N GLY A 174 0.67 -9.99 1.81
CA GLY A 174 1.79 -9.46 2.57
C GLY A 174 1.43 -8.40 3.62
N HIS A 175 0.19 -7.91 3.66
CA HIS A 175 -0.21 -6.82 4.56
C HIS A 175 -0.48 -7.30 5.98
N THR A 176 -0.91 -8.56 6.18
CA THR A 176 -1.22 -9.03 7.53
C THR A 176 0.04 -9.13 8.36
N VAL A 177 1.07 -9.82 7.84
CA VAL A 177 2.39 -9.87 8.48
C VAL A 177 3.11 -8.53 8.35
N GLY A 178 3.02 -7.88 7.18
CA GLY A 178 3.73 -6.63 6.90
C GLY A 178 3.32 -5.48 7.82
N HIS A 179 2.02 -5.24 8.06
CA HIS A 179 1.60 -4.21 9.02
C HIS A 179 2.06 -4.52 10.45
N ALA A 180 2.07 -5.80 10.84
CA ALA A 180 2.58 -6.19 12.16
C ALA A 180 4.07 -5.92 12.29
N VAL A 181 4.87 -6.23 11.27
CA VAL A 181 6.30 -5.91 11.19
C VAL A 181 6.53 -4.40 11.18
N GLU A 182 5.74 -3.64 10.42
CA GLU A 182 5.82 -2.17 10.37
C GLU A 182 5.61 -1.58 11.77
N LEU A 183 4.57 -2.03 12.47
CA LEU A 183 4.23 -1.56 13.82
C LEU A 183 5.29 -1.93 14.85
N VAL A 184 5.77 -3.17 14.85
CA VAL A 184 6.81 -3.66 15.78
C VAL A 184 8.15 -2.95 15.54
N SER A 185 8.45 -2.63 14.28
CA SER A 185 9.62 -1.80 13.92
C SER A 185 9.50 -0.35 14.38
N LYS A 186 8.35 0.07 14.93
CA LYS A 186 8.03 1.46 15.28
C LYS A 186 8.20 2.39 14.08
N PHE A 187 7.82 1.91 12.89
CA PHE A 187 7.89 2.64 11.63
C PHE A 187 9.33 3.01 11.18
N ASP A 188 10.35 2.31 11.68
CA ASP A 188 11.73 2.43 11.16
C ASP A 188 11.87 1.78 9.77
N LEU A 189 11.14 0.67 9.56
CA LEU A 189 10.92 0.11 8.24
C LEU A 189 9.88 0.95 7.49
N ARG A 190 10.15 1.21 6.21
CA ARG A 190 9.16 1.79 5.30
C ARG A 190 8.03 0.78 5.06
N HIS A 191 6.83 1.28 4.79
CA HIS A 191 5.65 0.46 4.44
C HIS A 191 6.01 -0.68 3.47
N GLY A 192 6.61 -0.36 2.32
CA GLY A 192 6.96 -1.36 1.32
C GLY A 192 8.03 -2.37 1.76
N GLU A 193 8.96 -1.98 2.61
CA GLU A 193 9.94 -2.91 3.20
C GLU A 193 9.23 -3.94 4.08
N ALA A 194 8.27 -3.48 4.90
CA ALA A 194 7.48 -4.36 5.75
C ALA A 194 6.53 -5.26 4.93
N ILE A 195 5.88 -4.73 3.89
CA ILE A 195 5.04 -5.51 2.97
C ILE A 195 5.86 -6.57 2.22
N ALA A 196 7.10 -6.27 1.81
CA ALA A 196 7.97 -7.25 1.17
C ALA A 196 8.33 -8.43 2.09
N ILE A 197 8.66 -8.15 3.36
CA ILE A 197 8.84 -9.18 4.38
C ILE A 197 7.56 -10.00 4.54
N GLY A 198 6.41 -9.33 4.65
CA GLY A 198 5.13 -9.99 4.76
C GLY A 198 4.81 -10.90 3.57
N MET A 199 5.08 -10.46 2.34
CA MET A 199 4.90 -11.30 1.14
C MET A 199 5.77 -12.55 1.17
N ALA A 200 7.02 -12.44 1.62
CA ALA A 200 7.93 -13.58 1.72
C ALA A 200 7.47 -14.58 2.78
N VAL A 201 7.04 -14.11 3.95
CA VAL A 201 6.49 -14.94 5.03
C VAL A 201 5.19 -15.62 4.59
N GLU A 202 4.25 -14.87 4.02
CA GLU A 202 2.97 -15.40 3.56
C GLU A 202 3.14 -16.39 2.39
N ALA A 203 4.14 -16.21 1.52
CA ALA A 203 4.48 -17.19 0.49
C ALA A 203 5.02 -18.50 1.09
N LYS A 204 5.92 -18.43 2.08
CA LYS A 204 6.41 -19.62 2.81
C LYS A 204 5.28 -20.36 3.51
N TYR A 205 4.39 -19.63 4.17
CA TYR A 205 3.22 -20.21 4.81
C TYR A 205 2.30 -20.89 3.78
N SER A 206 2.05 -20.25 2.63
CA SER A 206 1.27 -20.84 1.54
C SER A 206 1.85 -22.18 1.06
N ALA A 207 3.18 -22.29 0.95
CA ALA A 207 3.83 -23.56 0.62
C ALA A 207 3.73 -24.60 1.75
N LYS A 208 3.89 -24.18 3.01
CA LYS A 208 3.75 -25.03 4.20
C LYS A 208 2.37 -25.70 4.27
N VAL A 209 1.31 -24.98 3.89
CA VAL A 209 -0.07 -25.51 3.87
C VAL A 209 -0.45 -26.19 2.54
N GLY A 210 0.48 -26.31 1.59
CA GLY A 210 0.30 -27.04 0.33
C GLY A 210 -0.48 -26.27 -0.76
N LEU A 211 -0.63 -24.95 -0.64
CA LEU A 211 -1.30 -24.11 -1.64
C LEU A 211 -0.35 -23.66 -2.75
N ALA A 212 0.91 -23.39 -2.42
CA ALA A 212 1.96 -23.01 -3.38
C ALA A 212 3.06 -24.05 -3.45
N SER A 213 3.74 -24.13 -4.60
CA SER A 213 4.99 -24.88 -4.71
C SER A 213 6.16 -24.08 -4.12
N GLN A 214 7.21 -24.79 -3.70
CA GLN A 214 8.45 -24.15 -3.24
C GLN A 214 9.06 -23.22 -4.31
N SER A 215 8.88 -23.53 -5.59
CA SER A 215 9.34 -22.68 -6.70
C SER A 215 8.65 -21.31 -6.74
N ILE A 216 7.40 -21.19 -6.29
CA ILE A 216 6.71 -19.89 -6.18
C ILE A 216 7.33 -19.06 -5.06
N VAL A 217 7.65 -19.67 -3.92
CA VAL A 217 8.34 -18.99 -2.81
C VAL A 217 9.69 -18.45 -3.27
N GLU A 218 10.49 -19.29 -3.92
CA GLU A 218 11.80 -18.91 -4.46
C GLU A 218 11.70 -17.80 -5.50
N ALA A 219 10.69 -17.85 -6.38
CA ALA A 219 10.45 -16.81 -7.37
C ALA A 219 10.12 -15.46 -6.73
N ILE A 220 9.26 -15.44 -5.71
CA ILE A 220 8.88 -14.22 -4.98
C ILE A 220 10.10 -13.66 -4.24
N GLU A 221 10.79 -14.47 -3.43
CA GLU A 221 11.95 -14.00 -2.67
C GLU A 221 13.08 -13.51 -3.58
N SER A 222 13.38 -14.24 -4.67
CA SER A 222 14.42 -13.85 -5.62
C SER A 222 14.08 -12.51 -6.29
N THR A 223 12.82 -12.30 -6.64
CA THR A 223 12.35 -11.04 -7.26
C THR A 223 12.47 -9.87 -6.28
N LEU A 224 12.01 -10.04 -5.04
CA LEU A 224 12.14 -9.02 -3.99
C LEU A 224 13.60 -8.66 -3.72
N LYS A 225 14.48 -9.67 -3.57
CA LYS A 225 15.93 -9.46 -3.38
C LYS A 225 16.57 -8.71 -4.55
N LYS A 226 16.23 -9.03 -5.80
CA LYS A 226 16.72 -8.31 -7.00
C LYS A 226 16.27 -6.85 -7.08
N LEU A 227 15.20 -6.50 -6.36
CA LEU A 227 14.69 -5.14 -6.23
C LEU A 227 15.23 -4.43 -4.98
N ASN A 228 16.18 -5.05 -4.26
CA ASN A 228 16.74 -4.58 -3.00
C ASN A 228 15.71 -4.47 -1.86
N LEU A 229 14.62 -5.24 -1.90
CA LEU A 229 13.64 -5.33 -0.82
C LEU A 229 14.04 -6.41 0.21
N PRO A 230 13.80 -6.18 1.51
CA PRO A 230 14.01 -7.20 2.53
C PRO A 230 12.95 -8.31 2.43
N VAL A 231 13.34 -9.55 2.78
CA VAL A 231 12.45 -10.72 2.77
C VAL A 231 12.46 -11.51 4.08
N GLU A 232 13.21 -11.03 5.07
CA GLU A 232 13.36 -11.66 6.38
C GLU A 232 12.91 -10.67 7.45
N ILE A 233 12.23 -11.19 8.47
CA ILE A 233 11.93 -10.44 9.68
C ILE A 233 13.28 -10.17 10.38
N PRO A 234 13.60 -8.91 10.76
CA PRO A 234 14.82 -8.62 11.50
C PRO A 234 14.90 -9.43 12.80
N ASN A 235 16.07 -10.02 13.07
CA ASN A 235 16.27 -10.98 14.17
C ASN A 235 15.98 -10.39 15.56
N GLU A 236 16.03 -9.07 15.69
CA GLU A 236 15.78 -8.34 16.93
C GLU A 236 14.28 -8.22 17.24
N MET A 237 13.41 -8.50 16.26
CA MET A 237 11.96 -8.43 16.43
C MET A 237 11.39 -9.73 17.00
N SER A 238 10.62 -9.62 18.07
CA SER A 238 9.97 -10.78 18.69
C SER A 238 8.80 -11.29 17.86
N HIS A 239 8.82 -12.58 17.50
CA HIS A 239 7.68 -13.25 16.87
C HIS A 239 6.39 -13.11 17.70
N ALA A 240 6.50 -13.15 19.04
CA ALA A 240 5.35 -12.97 19.92
C ALA A 240 4.74 -11.55 19.82
N GLU A 241 5.57 -10.53 19.62
CA GLU A 241 5.10 -9.15 19.41
C GLU A 241 4.45 -8.99 18.04
N ILE A 242 5.01 -9.61 17.00
CA ILE A 242 4.41 -9.62 15.64
C ILE A 242 3.05 -10.33 15.66
N ILE A 243 2.95 -11.51 16.28
CA ILE A 243 1.68 -12.24 16.43
C ILE A 243 0.64 -11.40 17.18
N LYS A 244 1.06 -10.73 18.24
CA LYS A 244 0.19 -9.81 18.99
C LYS A 244 -0.29 -8.66 18.11
N ALA A 245 0.61 -8.06 17.31
CA ALA A 245 0.28 -6.96 16.40
C ALA A 245 -0.67 -7.40 15.28
N MET A 246 -0.50 -8.60 14.70
CA MET A 246 -1.42 -9.16 13.69
C MET A 246 -2.87 -9.24 14.20
N ARG A 247 -3.08 -9.46 15.51
CA ARG A 247 -4.42 -9.52 16.13
C ARG A 247 -5.06 -8.15 16.37
N VAL A 248 -4.29 -7.06 16.38
CA VAL A 248 -4.81 -5.69 16.63
C VAL A 248 -5.56 -5.16 15.41
N ASP A 249 -5.13 -5.54 14.20
CA ASP A 249 -5.71 -5.08 12.93
C ASP A 249 -7.11 -5.65 12.64
N LYS A 250 -7.57 -6.62 13.43
CA LYS A 250 -8.90 -7.25 13.26
C LYS A 250 -9.69 -7.20 14.56
N LYS A 251 -11.02 -7.11 14.43
CA LYS A 251 -11.96 -7.03 15.56
C LYS A 251 -11.53 -7.99 16.67
N LYS A 252 -11.39 -7.50 17.92
CA LYS A 252 -10.91 -8.23 19.12
C LYS A 252 -11.55 -9.61 19.38
N ASN A 253 -12.62 -9.99 18.66
CA ASN A 253 -13.38 -11.22 18.80
C ASN A 253 -13.31 -12.17 17.57
N ALA A 254 -12.50 -11.87 16.55
CA ALA A 254 -12.33 -12.77 15.42
C ALA A 254 -11.50 -13.99 15.87
N LYS A 255 -12.04 -15.20 15.68
CA LYS A 255 -11.33 -16.45 16.00
C LYS A 255 -10.19 -16.75 15.02
N SER A 256 -10.36 -16.27 13.77
CA SER A 256 -9.42 -16.45 12.67
C SER A 256 -9.06 -15.12 12.03
N ILE A 257 -7.91 -15.09 11.37
CA ILE A 257 -7.45 -13.97 10.53
C ILE A 257 -7.47 -14.44 9.08
N ARG A 258 -8.19 -13.70 8.22
CA ARG A 258 -8.18 -13.94 6.77
C ARG A 258 -6.90 -13.45 6.09
N PHE A 259 -6.11 -14.35 5.53
CA PHE A 259 -4.92 -14.06 4.73
C PHE A 259 -5.24 -14.13 3.24
N ALA A 260 -4.47 -13.40 2.43
CA ALA A 260 -4.44 -13.56 0.98
C ALA A 260 -3.12 -14.26 0.61
N LEU A 261 -3.19 -15.55 0.32
CA LEU A 261 -2.00 -16.38 0.10
C LEU A 261 -1.76 -16.62 -1.39
N PRO A 262 -0.51 -16.53 -1.88
CA PRO A 262 -0.21 -16.81 -3.28
C PRO A 262 -0.34 -18.30 -3.55
N VAL A 263 -0.98 -18.67 -4.67
CA VAL A 263 -1.09 -20.07 -5.14
C VAL A 263 -0.14 -20.27 -6.32
N GLU A 264 -0.19 -19.34 -7.26
CA GLU A 264 0.71 -19.19 -8.40
C GLU A 264 0.84 -17.70 -8.71
N ILE A 265 1.81 -17.30 -9.55
CA ILE A 265 1.90 -15.91 -9.98
C ILE A 265 0.65 -15.54 -10.79
N GLY A 266 -0.05 -14.50 -10.37
CA GLY A 266 -1.33 -14.06 -10.92
C GLY A 266 -2.56 -14.65 -10.23
N LYS A 267 -2.39 -15.43 -9.16
CA LYS A 267 -3.50 -16.03 -8.41
C LYS A 267 -3.21 -16.10 -6.91
N VAL A 268 -4.11 -15.53 -6.13
CA VAL A 268 -4.14 -15.64 -4.66
C VAL A 268 -5.45 -16.26 -4.19
N GLU A 269 -5.42 -16.94 -3.04
CA GLU A 269 -6.60 -17.47 -2.37
C GLU A 269 -6.75 -16.88 -0.97
N LEU A 270 -8.00 -16.70 -0.53
CA LEU A 270 -8.31 -16.18 0.79
C LEU A 270 -8.49 -17.34 1.77
N ILE A 271 -7.64 -17.40 2.79
CA ILE A 271 -7.63 -18.48 3.79
C ILE A 271 -7.78 -17.90 5.18
N ASP A 272 -8.70 -18.44 5.96
CA ASP A 272 -8.87 -18.09 7.36
C ASP A 272 -7.89 -18.94 8.20
N VAL A 273 -7.01 -18.27 8.94
CA VAL A 273 -5.95 -18.90 9.77
C VAL A 273 -6.25 -18.66 11.24
N ASP A 274 -6.35 -19.75 12.01
CA ASP A 274 -6.60 -19.72 13.46
C ASP A 274 -5.31 -19.64 14.27
N ASP A 275 -4.29 -20.41 13.88
CA ASP A 275 -2.99 -20.44 14.54
C ASP A 275 -1.96 -19.58 13.80
N LEU A 276 -1.62 -18.44 14.40
CA LEU A 276 -0.66 -17.49 13.83
C LEU A 276 0.79 -17.87 14.12
N GLU A 277 1.04 -18.79 15.08
CA GLU A 277 2.39 -19.32 15.29
C GLU A 277 2.82 -20.15 14.09
N ASP A 278 1.88 -20.76 13.37
CA ASP A 278 2.18 -21.54 12.17
C ASP A 278 2.59 -20.71 10.97
N VAL A 279 2.35 -19.39 10.99
CA VAL A 279 2.65 -18.45 9.90
C VAL A 279 4.10 -17.96 9.95
N LEU A 280 4.69 -17.85 11.16
CA LEU A 280 6.06 -17.37 11.40
C LEU A 280 7.05 -18.51 11.55
#